data_AF-W9H3F6-F1
#
_entry.id   AF-W9H3F6-F1
#
_cell.length_a   1.000
_cell.length_b   1.000
_cell.length_c   1.000
_cell.angle_alpha   90.00
_cell.angle_beta   90.00
_cell.angle_gamma   90.00
#
_symmetry.space_group_name_H-M   'P 1'
#
loop_
_entity.id
_entity.type
_entity.pdbx_description
1 polymer ?
#
loop_
_entity_poly.entity_id
_entity_poly.type
_entity_poly.pdbx_seq_one_letter_code
_entity_poly.pdbx_strand_id
1 'polypeptide(L)'
;MRKIGLAAALALVWLGAVTASGHADDRGVNPIWISPVLELEPDRPLSAVLDAPWEDAFDVIIDLGAGQTRDTIRTCADYIRLGPAVVGAGSDQEYRVLRSTGTRCAALDLIGRAKPAERSFVKDFRFDKVAAHDLPPALALAVSPDEERRVKRAAAAGGSILDVDRSITLHGLDTGSAELRAKDWKARLAVLARGDFDGDGIEDMLVRRDASKTGGTYASSDLFVLTRTTPSKRLHIITPAR
;
A
#
# COMPACT_ATOMS: atom_id res chain seq x y z
N MET A 1 -64.41 -50.39 -17.24
CA MET A 1 -63.34 -50.40 -16.22
C MET A 1 -62.01 -50.13 -16.92
N ARG A 2 -61.36 -49.02 -16.58
CA ARG A 2 -60.17 -48.45 -17.25
C ARG A 2 -58.90 -49.26 -16.89
N LYS A 3 -58.04 -49.52 -17.88
CA LYS A 3 -56.61 -49.76 -17.67
C LYS A 3 -55.81 -48.78 -18.54
N ILE A 4 -55.04 -47.93 -17.88
CA ILE A 4 -54.13 -46.93 -18.45
C ILE A 4 -52.76 -47.59 -18.54
N GLY A 5 -52.16 -47.56 -19.74
CA GLY A 5 -50.80 -48.04 -19.99
C GLY A 5 -49.76 -46.96 -19.66
N LEU A 6 -48.71 -47.40 -18.97
CA LEU A 6 -47.57 -46.65 -18.45
C LEU A 6 -46.70 -46.07 -19.57
N ALA A 7 -46.32 -44.79 -19.48
CA ALA A 7 -45.23 -44.20 -20.24
C ALA A 7 -43.99 -44.10 -19.34
N ALA A 8 -42.88 -44.72 -19.75
CA ALA A 8 -41.58 -44.60 -19.09
C ALA A 8 -40.82 -43.40 -19.66
N ALA A 9 -40.52 -42.41 -18.83
CA ALA A 9 -39.65 -41.29 -19.17
C ALA A 9 -38.22 -41.59 -18.67
N LEU A 10 -37.27 -41.64 -19.60
CA LEU A 10 -35.84 -41.70 -19.33
C LEU A 10 -35.39 -40.35 -18.74
N ALA A 11 -34.85 -40.35 -17.52
CA ALA A 11 -34.17 -39.20 -16.95
C ALA A 11 -32.67 -39.29 -17.26
N LEU A 12 -32.18 -38.42 -18.17
CA LEU A 12 -30.75 -38.21 -18.38
C LEU A 12 -30.20 -37.36 -17.22
N VAL A 13 -29.33 -37.96 -16.40
CA VAL A 13 -28.54 -37.24 -15.40
C VAL A 13 -27.32 -36.65 -16.12
N TRP A 14 -27.31 -35.33 -16.29
CA TRP A 14 -26.11 -34.59 -16.70
C TRP A 14 -25.16 -34.45 -15.51
N LEU A 15 -24.04 -35.17 -15.53
CA LEU A 15 -22.88 -34.83 -14.71
C LEU A 15 -22.25 -33.55 -15.29
N GLY A 16 -22.52 -32.40 -14.65
CA GLY A 16 -21.78 -31.18 -14.91
C GLY A 16 -20.34 -31.33 -14.40
N ALA A 17 -19.37 -31.23 -15.31
CA ALA A 17 -17.97 -31.12 -14.96
C ALA A 17 -17.73 -29.82 -14.18
N VAL A 18 -17.20 -29.92 -12.97
CA VAL A 18 -16.70 -28.78 -12.20
C VAL A 18 -15.41 -28.32 -12.87
N THR A 19 -15.48 -27.30 -13.71
CA THR A 19 -14.28 -26.57 -14.15
C THR A 19 -13.84 -25.68 -13.00
N ALA A 20 -12.72 -26.03 -12.37
CA ALA A 20 -11.99 -25.12 -11.50
C ALA A 20 -11.52 -23.93 -12.33
N SER A 21 -12.21 -22.79 -12.21
CA SER A 21 -11.83 -21.54 -12.85
C SER A 21 -10.59 -20.95 -12.16
N GLY A 22 -9.42 -21.48 -12.48
CA GLY A 22 -8.17 -20.76 -12.33
C GLY A 22 -8.08 -19.73 -13.46
N HIS A 23 -8.50 -18.49 -13.21
CA HIS A 23 -8.22 -17.37 -14.11
C HIS A 23 -7.11 -16.51 -13.50
N ALA A 24 -5.88 -16.89 -13.82
CA ALA A 24 -4.72 -16.01 -13.75
C ALA A 24 -3.87 -16.28 -15.01
N ASP A 25 -4.43 -15.93 -16.17
CA ASP A 25 -3.67 -15.86 -17.42
C ASP A 25 -4.10 -14.59 -18.18
N ASP A 26 -3.80 -13.43 -17.59
CA ASP A 26 -3.87 -12.15 -18.30
C ASP A 26 -2.49 -11.95 -18.95
N ARG A 27 -2.27 -12.53 -20.14
CA ARG A 27 -1.04 -12.38 -20.96
C ARG A 27 -0.93 -10.98 -21.60
N GLY A 28 -1.40 -9.96 -20.91
CA GLY A 28 -1.29 -8.56 -21.27
C GLY A 28 -0.35 -7.84 -20.31
N VAL A 29 0.48 -6.94 -20.84
CA VAL A 29 1.26 -6.02 -20.01
C VAL A 29 0.29 -5.22 -19.14
N ASN A 30 0.45 -5.26 -17.83
CA ASN A 30 -0.31 -4.48 -16.87
C ASN A 30 0.32 -3.09 -16.79
N PRO A 31 -0.32 -2.04 -17.34
CA PRO A 31 0.23 -0.70 -17.30
C PRO A 31 0.29 -0.20 -15.86
N ILE A 32 1.19 0.76 -15.61
CA ILE A 32 1.22 1.46 -14.33
C ILE A 32 -0.13 2.14 -14.12
N TRP A 33 -0.83 1.75 -13.06
CA TRP A 33 -2.07 2.38 -12.65
C TRP A 33 -1.78 3.38 -11.54
N ILE A 34 -2.30 4.60 -11.67
CA ILE A 34 -2.14 5.65 -10.67
C ILE A 34 -3.52 6.00 -10.11
N SER A 35 -3.59 6.06 -8.78
CA SER A 35 -4.83 6.35 -8.07
C SER A 35 -5.21 7.83 -8.20
N PRO A 36 -6.50 8.16 -8.42
CA PRO A 36 -6.96 9.55 -8.49
C PRO A 36 -6.78 10.31 -7.17
N VAL A 37 -6.54 9.62 -6.05
CA VAL A 37 -6.26 10.24 -4.75
C VAL A 37 -4.98 11.09 -4.74
N LEU A 38 -4.10 10.91 -5.73
CA LEU A 38 -2.89 11.73 -5.88
C LEU A 38 -3.16 13.08 -6.54
N GLU A 39 -4.36 13.26 -7.11
CA GLU A 39 -4.83 14.49 -7.74
C GLU A 39 -3.84 15.01 -8.79
N LEU A 40 -3.31 14.10 -9.62
CA LEU A 40 -2.39 14.44 -10.69
C LEU A 40 -3.16 14.95 -11.91
N GLU A 41 -2.66 16.03 -12.50
CA GLU A 41 -3.09 16.54 -13.79
C GLU A 41 -2.69 15.52 -14.89
N PRO A 42 -3.63 14.99 -15.69
CA PRO A 42 -3.34 13.88 -16.61
C PRO A 42 -2.27 14.16 -17.67
N ASP A 43 -2.09 15.42 -18.07
CA ASP A 43 -1.17 15.88 -19.10
C ASP A 43 0.14 16.44 -18.53
N ARG A 44 0.24 16.60 -17.20
CA ARG A 44 1.45 17.11 -16.56
C ARG A 44 2.44 15.97 -16.30
N PRO A 45 3.65 16.02 -16.88
CA PRO A 45 4.64 14.98 -16.64
C PRO A 45 5.05 14.98 -15.16
N LEU A 46 5.28 13.79 -14.61
CA LEU A 46 5.59 13.61 -13.19
C LEU A 46 6.85 14.37 -12.76
N SER A 47 7.86 14.49 -13.63
CA SER A 47 9.04 15.33 -13.38
C SER A 47 8.65 16.79 -13.12
N ALA A 48 7.74 17.36 -13.90
CA ALA A 48 7.25 18.72 -13.69
C ALA A 48 6.38 18.87 -12.42
N VAL A 49 5.81 17.78 -11.91
CA VAL A 49 5.16 17.76 -10.58
C VAL A 49 6.21 17.75 -9.48
N LEU A 50 7.29 16.97 -9.64
CA LEU A 50 8.36 16.84 -8.65
C LEU A 50 9.19 18.14 -8.51
N ASP A 51 9.41 18.84 -9.63
CA ASP A 51 10.16 20.10 -9.69
C ASP A 51 9.30 21.34 -9.37
N ALA A 52 8.00 21.16 -9.18
CA ALA A 52 7.09 22.25 -8.87
C ALA A 52 7.43 22.89 -7.52
N PRO A 53 7.59 24.22 -7.43
CA PRO A 53 7.77 24.88 -6.15
C PRO A 53 6.52 24.73 -5.29
N TRP A 54 6.71 24.43 -4.02
CA TRP A 54 5.67 24.54 -3.00
C TRP A 54 5.39 26.01 -2.69
N GLU A 55 4.19 26.29 -2.17
CA GLU A 55 3.83 27.62 -1.68
C GLU A 55 4.74 28.06 -0.52
N ASP A 56 5.01 27.11 0.40
CA ASP A 56 5.90 27.31 1.53
C ASP A 56 7.20 26.52 1.37
N ALA A 57 8.28 27.10 1.88
CA ALA A 57 9.60 26.48 1.98
C ALA A 57 9.84 25.97 3.40
N PHE A 58 10.59 24.88 3.54
CA PHE A 58 10.95 24.33 4.85
C PHE A 58 12.45 24.51 5.10
N ASP A 59 12.79 25.31 6.11
CA ASP A 59 14.16 25.36 6.61
C ASP A 59 14.43 24.12 7.47
N VAL A 60 15.47 23.38 7.08
CA VAL A 60 15.81 22.08 7.65
C VAL A 60 17.22 22.07 8.21
N ILE A 61 17.41 21.22 9.21
CA ILE A 61 18.73 20.83 9.70
C ILE A 61 19.03 19.45 9.10
N ILE A 62 20.12 19.34 8.36
CA ILE A 62 20.57 18.09 7.76
C ILE A 62 21.88 17.62 8.41
N ASP A 63 22.04 16.31 8.56
CA ASP A 63 23.27 15.66 9.00
C ASP A 63 23.81 14.74 7.91
N LEU A 64 24.98 15.10 7.38
CA LEU A 64 25.67 14.36 6.31
C LEU A 64 26.84 13.51 6.85
N GLY A 65 26.91 13.29 8.17
CA GLY A 65 27.98 12.54 8.84
C GLY A 65 29.25 13.36 9.12
N ALA A 66 29.39 14.55 8.54
CA ALA A 66 30.47 15.50 8.81
C ALA A 66 30.06 16.65 9.76
N GLY A 67 28.82 16.60 10.29
CA GLY A 67 28.22 17.64 11.09
C GLY A 67 26.88 18.12 10.54
N GLN A 68 26.20 18.93 11.34
CA GLN A 68 24.88 19.47 10.99
C GLN A 68 25.00 20.78 10.21
N THR A 69 24.21 20.92 9.16
CA THR A 69 24.09 22.14 8.36
C THR A 69 22.63 22.52 8.16
N ARG A 70 22.38 23.77 7.77
CA ARG A 70 21.03 24.25 7.42
C ARG A 70 20.87 24.28 5.91
N ASP A 71 19.71 23.85 5.45
CA ASP A 71 19.32 23.90 4.03
C ASP A 71 17.82 24.23 3.95
N THR A 72 17.29 24.37 2.74
CA THR A 72 15.87 24.62 2.50
C THR A 72 15.30 23.63 1.48
N ILE A 73 14.15 23.05 1.79
CA ILE A 73 13.37 22.21 0.87
C ILE A 73 12.22 23.03 0.31
N ARG A 74 12.13 23.13 -1.02
CA ARG A 74 11.07 23.90 -1.73
C ARG A 74 10.28 23.07 -2.73
N THR A 75 10.76 21.88 -3.06
CA THR A 75 10.19 21.02 -4.09
C THR A 75 10.19 19.57 -3.61
N CYS A 76 9.44 18.71 -4.28
CA CYS A 76 9.58 17.27 -4.04
C CYS A 76 10.96 16.77 -4.42
N ALA A 77 11.57 17.31 -5.50
CA ALA A 77 12.93 16.98 -5.89
C ALA A 77 13.96 17.29 -4.77
N ASP A 78 13.83 18.44 -4.09
CA ASP A 78 14.64 18.77 -2.93
C ASP A 78 14.43 17.78 -1.79
N TYR A 79 13.18 17.41 -1.51
CA TYR A 79 12.87 16.45 -0.45
C TYR A 79 13.47 15.07 -0.73
N ILE A 80 13.37 14.58 -1.97
CA ILE A 80 13.95 13.28 -2.36
C ILE A 80 15.48 13.29 -2.15
N ARG A 81 16.13 14.40 -2.51
CA ARG A 81 17.58 14.58 -2.38
C ARG A 81 18.04 14.74 -0.92
N LEU A 82 17.37 15.58 -0.14
CA LEU A 82 17.82 16.00 1.20
C LEU A 82 17.13 15.25 2.35
N GLY A 83 15.89 14.81 2.15
CA GLY A 83 15.02 14.22 3.18
C GLY A 83 15.65 13.10 4.01
N PRO A 84 16.43 12.15 3.43
CA PRO A 84 17.12 11.13 4.20
C PRO A 84 18.13 11.66 5.23
N ALA A 85 18.67 12.86 5.00
CA ALA A 85 19.63 13.50 5.89
C ALA A 85 18.98 14.48 6.87
N VAL A 86 17.69 14.79 6.74
CA VAL A 86 17.01 15.75 7.63
C VAL A 86 16.88 15.18 9.04
N VAL A 87 17.44 15.90 10.02
CA VAL A 87 17.39 15.58 11.45
C VAL A 87 16.53 16.58 12.25
N GLY A 88 16.10 17.68 11.63
CA GLY A 88 15.22 18.66 12.25
C GLY A 88 14.67 19.70 11.28
N ALA A 89 13.73 20.52 11.75
CA ALA A 89 13.17 21.68 11.05
C ALA A 89 13.05 22.86 12.02
N GLY A 90 12.49 24.00 11.58
CA GLY A 90 12.29 25.18 12.42
C GLY A 90 11.41 24.93 13.65
N SER A 91 10.52 23.94 13.61
CA SER A 91 9.78 23.41 14.77
C SER A 91 9.37 21.94 14.61
N ASP A 92 8.95 21.30 15.69
CA ASP A 92 8.36 19.94 15.64
C ASP A 92 7.12 19.87 14.73
N GLN A 93 6.33 20.96 14.69
CA GLN A 93 5.15 21.03 13.84
C GLN A 93 5.55 21.09 12.36
N GLU A 94 6.50 21.94 12.00
CA GLU A 94 7.04 22.00 10.64
C GLU A 94 7.68 20.68 10.23
N TYR A 95 8.43 20.03 11.14
CA TYR A 95 9.02 18.73 10.88
C TYR A 95 7.94 17.68 10.56
N ARG A 96 6.82 17.66 11.30
CA ARG A 96 5.69 16.76 11.01
C ARG A 96 5.05 17.05 9.65
N VAL A 97 4.84 18.33 9.32
CA VAL A 97 4.27 18.73 8.01
C VAL A 97 5.22 18.30 6.89
N LEU A 98 6.51 18.61 7.02
CA LEU A 98 7.54 18.20 6.06
C LEU A 98 7.57 16.69 5.86
N ARG A 99 7.50 15.88 6.93
CA ARG A 99 7.46 14.42 6.83
C ARG A 99 6.22 13.94 6.08
N SER A 100 5.04 14.50 6.37
CA SER A 100 3.79 14.15 5.69
C SER A 100 3.80 14.54 4.20
N THR A 101 4.26 15.75 3.87
CA THR A 101 4.46 16.20 2.48
C THR A 101 5.47 15.32 1.77
N GLY A 102 6.56 15.00 2.45
CA GLY A 102 7.62 14.12 1.99
C GLY A 102 7.14 12.72 1.61
N THR A 103 6.19 12.15 2.36
CA THR A 103 5.55 10.87 2.03
C THR A 103 4.85 10.92 0.66
N ARG A 104 4.20 12.04 0.30
CA ARG A 104 3.65 12.21 -1.05
C ARG A 104 4.76 12.27 -2.11
N CYS A 105 5.81 13.04 -1.87
CA CYS A 105 6.93 13.15 -2.80
C CYS A 105 7.65 11.82 -3.04
N ALA A 106 7.88 11.05 -1.99
CA ALA A 106 8.46 9.71 -2.08
C ALA A 106 7.56 8.75 -2.88
N ALA A 107 6.24 8.88 -2.76
CA ALA A 107 5.31 8.09 -3.56
C ALA A 107 5.41 8.43 -5.05
N LEU A 108 5.44 9.71 -5.39
CA LEU A 108 5.61 10.18 -6.76
C LEU A 108 6.95 9.73 -7.35
N ASP A 109 8.04 9.81 -6.58
CA ASP A 109 9.34 9.29 -7.00
C ASP A 109 9.30 7.79 -7.31
N LEU A 110 8.70 6.99 -6.43
CA LEU A 110 8.53 5.55 -6.66
C LEU A 110 7.70 5.26 -7.91
N ILE A 111 6.60 5.99 -8.12
CA ILE A 111 5.75 5.84 -9.31
C ILE A 111 6.53 6.16 -10.58
N GLY A 112 7.37 7.19 -10.57
CA GLY A 112 8.21 7.56 -11.72
C GLY A 112 9.26 6.54 -12.09
N ARG A 113 9.66 5.68 -11.13
CA ARG A 113 10.64 4.60 -11.33
C ARG A 113 10.00 3.24 -11.62
N ALA A 114 8.70 3.08 -11.37
CA ALA A 114 7.98 1.84 -11.62
C ALA A 114 7.94 1.48 -13.10
N LYS A 115 7.75 0.20 -13.39
CA LYS A 115 7.56 -0.33 -14.75
C LYS A 115 6.17 -0.95 -14.90
N PRO A 116 5.67 -1.09 -16.13
CA PRO A 116 4.56 -1.99 -16.39
C PRO A 116 4.92 -3.43 -15.98
N ALA A 117 3.98 -4.14 -15.37
CA ALA A 117 4.19 -5.52 -14.93
C ALA A 117 3.73 -6.53 -15.99
N GLU A 118 4.38 -7.69 -16.07
CA GLU A 118 3.98 -8.75 -16.99
C GLU A 118 2.80 -9.58 -16.44
N ARG A 119 2.75 -9.72 -15.11
CA ARG A 119 1.73 -10.53 -14.41
C ARG A 119 1.20 -9.75 -13.22
N SER A 120 -0.05 -9.98 -12.86
CA SER A 120 -0.59 -9.43 -11.62
C SER A 120 -1.29 -10.49 -10.79
N PHE A 121 -1.03 -10.43 -9.48
CA PHE A 121 -1.79 -11.14 -8.46
C PHE A 121 -2.46 -10.18 -7.47
N VAL A 122 -2.23 -8.87 -7.64
CA VAL A 122 -2.76 -7.81 -6.80
C VAL A 122 -3.90 -7.05 -7.46
N LYS A 123 -4.08 -7.10 -8.78
CA LYS A 123 -5.07 -6.31 -9.56
C LYS A 123 -6.48 -6.39 -8.99
N ASP A 124 -6.89 -7.58 -8.59
CA ASP A 124 -8.22 -7.86 -8.00
C ASP A 124 -8.26 -7.73 -6.48
N PHE A 125 -7.14 -7.40 -5.83
CA PHE A 125 -7.10 -7.16 -4.40
C PHE A 125 -7.99 -5.97 -4.03
N ARG A 126 -8.87 -6.20 -3.06
CA ARG A 126 -9.77 -5.20 -2.50
C ARG A 126 -9.58 -5.19 -1.00
N PHE A 127 -9.66 -4.01 -0.40
CA PHE A 127 -9.87 -3.95 1.03
C PHE A 127 -11.31 -4.37 1.32
N ASP A 128 -11.50 -5.57 1.83
CA ASP A 128 -12.78 -6.09 2.29
C ASP A 128 -12.70 -6.45 3.79
N LYS A 129 -13.76 -7.08 4.33
CA LYS A 129 -13.80 -7.45 5.76
C LYS A 129 -12.78 -8.51 6.14
N VAL A 130 -12.29 -9.31 5.19
CA VAL A 130 -11.33 -10.40 5.45
C VAL A 130 -9.90 -10.02 5.06
N ALA A 131 -9.70 -8.92 4.32
CA ALA A 131 -8.39 -8.47 3.85
C ALA A 131 -7.35 -8.30 4.98
N ALA A 132 -7.76 -8.05 6.23
CA ALA A 132 -6.85 -8.04 7.39
C ALA A 132 -6.00 -9.32 7.51
N HIS A 133 -6.53 -10.48 7.10
CA HIS A 133 -5.81 -11.75 7.11
C HIS A 133 -4.66 -11.80 6.09
N ASP A 134 -4.70 -10.95 5.08
CA ASP A 134 -3.70 -10.87 4.01
C ASP A 134 -2.74 -9.70 4.18
N LEU A 135 -3.07 -8.71 5.01
CA LEU A 135 -2.23 -7.53 5.26
C LEU A 135 -0.98 -7.89 6.07
N PRO A 136 0.22 -7.41 5.67
CA PRO A 136 1.44 -7.71 6.39
C PRO A 136 1.49 -7.06 7.78
N PRO A 137 2.20 -7.68 8.75
CA PRO A 137 2.35 -7.16 10.11
C PRO A 137 2.84 -5.72 10.22
N ALA A 138 3.70 -5.25 9.30
CA ALA A 138 4.28 -3.91 9.38
C ALA A 138 3.30 -2.78 9.05
N LEU A 139 2.09 -3.09 8.58
CA LEU A 139 1.02 -2.11 8.49
C LEU A 139 0.45 -1.74 9.86
N ALA A 140 0.71 -2.52 10.92
CA ALA A 140 0.33 -2.15 12.28
C ALA A 140 1.14 -0.94 12.77
N LEU A 141 0.49 -0.06 13.54
CA LEU A 141 1.19 1.05 14.19
C LEU A 141 2.01 0.54 15.37
N ALA A 142 3.34 0.66 15.28
CA ALA A 142 4.27 0.39 16.37
C ALA A 142 4.91 1.71 16.80
N VAL A 143 4.70 2.12 18.06
CA VAL A 143 5.22 3.37 18.63
C VAL A 143 6.29 3.15 19.70
N SER A 144 6.54 1.89 20.05
CA SER A 144 7.53 1.48 21.03
C SER A 144 8.43 0.35 20.50
N PRO A 145 9.66 0.21 21.01
CA PRO A 145 10.54 -0.90 20.63
C PRO A 145 9.90 -2.28 20.83
N ASP A 146 9.04 -2.42 21.83
CA ASP A 146 8.36 -3.68 22.14
C ASP A 146 7.32 -4.04 21.09
N GLU A 147 6.57 -3.05 20.60
CA GLU A 147 5.65 -3.19 19.48
C GLU A 147 6.39 -3.51 18.18
N GLU A 148 7.48 -2.82 17.90
CA GLU A 148 8.31 -3.11 16.71
C GLU A 148 8.83 -4.56 16.74
N ARG A 149 9.25 -5.05 17.90
CA ARG A 149 9.67 -6.45 18.05
C ARG A 149 8.50 -7.41 17.82
N ARG A 150 7.27 -7.08 18.22
CA ARG A 150 6.08 -7.88 17.92
C ARG A 150 5.82 -7.93 16.41
N VAL A 151 5.84 -6.78 15.74
CA VAL A 151 5.70 -6.66 14.28
C VAL A 151 6.74 -7.53 13.56
N LYS A 152 8.02 -7.40 13.92
CA LYS A 152 9.12 -8.17 13.31
C LYS A 152 8.95 -9.68 13.50
N ARG A 153 8.56 -10.13 14.71
CA ARG A 153 8.30 -11.56 14.97
C ARG A 153 7.14 -12.10 14.13
N ALA A 154 6.03 -11.36 14.07
CA ALA A 154 4.89 -11.75 13.24
C ALA A 154 5.28 -11.83 11.76
N ALA A 155 6.06 -10.86 11.27
CA ALA A 155 6.54 -10.85 9.88
C ALA A 155 7.45 -12.05 9.58
N ALA A 156 8.40 -12.35 10.47
CA ALA A 156 9.30 -13.50 10.33
C ALA A 156 8.55 -14.85 10.33
N ALA A 157 7.39 -14.92 10.98
CA ALA A 157 6.52 -16.09 10.98
C ALA A 157 5.56 -16.17 9.76
N GLY A 158 5.65 -15.23 8.81
CA GLY A 158 4.71 -15.14 7.69
C GLY A 158 3.28 -14.79 8.12
N GLY A 159 3.15 -14.12 9.27
CA GLY A 159 1.88 -13.71 9.86
C GLY A 159 1.21 -12.56 9.11
N SER A 160 0.11 -12.09 9.67
CA SER A 160 -0.70 -10.97 9.22
C SER A 160 -0.71 -9.85 10.25
N ILE A 161 -1.30 -8.72 9.92
CA ILE A 161 -1.51 -7.61 10.85
C ILE A 161 -2.28 -8.04 12.12
N LEU A 162 -3.14 -9.06 12.01
CA LEU A 162 -3.91 -9.62 13.13
C LEU A 162 -3.05 -10.40 14.14
N ASP A 163 -1.86 -10.86 13.74
CA ASP A 163 -0.91 -11.50 14.64
C ASP A 163 -0.19 -10.47 15.53
N VAL A 164 -0.24 -9.19 15.16
CA VAL A 164 0.24 -8.07 15.98
C VAL A 164 -0.85 -7.57 16.90
N ASP A 165 -2.07 -7.39 16.38
CA ASP A 165 -3.23 -6.93 17.13
C ASP A 165 -4.53 -7.53 16.58
N ARG A 166 -5.13 -8.43 17.36
CA ARG A 166 -6.36 -9.15 16.99
C ARG A 166 -7.62 -8.27 17.03
N SER A 167 -7.54 -7.05 17.58
CA SER A 167 -8.66 -6.12 17.63
C SER A 167 -8.87 -5.34 16.34
N ILE A 168 -7.93 -5.44 15.39
CA ILE A 168 -8.00 -4.70 14.13
C ILE A 168 -9.23 -5.12 13.33
N THR A 169 -9.99 -4.12 12.90
CA THR A 169 -11.12 -4.26 11.99
C THR A 169 -10.99 -3.26 10.85
N LEU A 170 -11.48 -3.62 9.66
CA LEU A 170 -11.53 -2.72 8.51
C LEU A 170 -12.92 -2.08 8.36
N HIS A 171 -12.94 -0.78 8.07
CA HIS A 171 -14.12 0.04 7.84
C HIS A 171 -13.95 0.88 6.58
N GLY A 172 -15.03 1.49 6.09
CA GLY A 172 -14.96 2.42 4.95
C GLY A 172 -14.33 1.78 3.70
N LEU A 173 -14.73 0.54 3.42
CA LEU A 173 -14.14 -0.32 2.39
C LEU A 173 -14.46 0.21 0.99
N ASP A 174 -13.44 0.57 0.22
CA ASP A 174 -13.54 0.82 -1.21
C ASP A 174 -12.45 0.05 -1.98
N THR A 175 -12.43 0.16 -3.31
CA THR A 175 -11.51 -0.60 -4.17
C THR A 175 -10.04 -0.25 -3.98
N GLY A 176 -9.71 0.87 -3.33
CA GLY A 176 -8.35 1.34 -3.13
C GLY A 176 -8.06 1.92 -1.75
N SER A 177 -9.00 1.91 -0.81
CA SER A 177 -8.82 2.50 0.52
C SER A 177 -9.64 1.78 1.58
N ALA A 178 -9.15 1.84 2.82
CA ALA A 178 -9.85 1.36 4.00
C ALA A 178 -9.36 2.05 5.26
N GLU A 179 -10.21 2.07 6.28
CA GLU A 179 -9.84 2.49 7.63
C GLU A 179 -9.56 1.25 8.50
N LEU A 180 -8.35 1.13 9.02
CA LEU A 180 -7.99 0.22 10.09
C LEU A 180 -8.38 0.84 11.44
N ARG A 181 -9.15 0.11 12.23
CA ARG A 181 -9.46 0.48 13.61
C ARG A 181 -9.01 -0.62 14.56
N ALA A 182 -8.09 -0.26 15.45
CA ALA A 182 -7.64 -1.08 16.56
C ALA A 182 -8.10 -0.47 17.89
N LYS A 183 -7.78 -1.13 19.01
CA LYS A 183 -8.18 -0.66 20.34
C LYS A 183 -7.66 0.74 20.68
N ASP A 184 -6.42 1.07 20.34
CA ASP A 184 -5.74 2.29 20.77
C ASP A 184 -5.04 3.05 19.63
N TRP A 185 -5.33 2.68 18.38
CA TRP A 185 -4.91 3.41 17.19
C TRP A 185 -5.87 3.19 16.03
N LYS A 186 -5.76 4.06 15.05
CA LYS A 186 -6.47 3.96 13.77
C LYS A 186 -5.53 4.31 12.63
N ALA A 187 -5.80 3.83 11.44
CA ALA A 187 -5.11 4.27 10.24
C ALA A 187 -6.02 4.29 9.02
N ARG A 188 -5.72 5.16 8.06
CA ARG A 188 -6.23 5.08 6.70
C ARG A 188 -5.18 4.40 5.82
N LEU A 189 -5.59 3.37 5.09
CA LEU A 189 -4.83 2.79 4.00
C LEU A 189 -5.35 3.34 2.68
N ALA A 190 -4.45 3.63 1.75
CA ALA A 190 -4.77 4.00 0.38
C ALA A 190 -3.76 3.41 -0.60
N VAL A 191 -4.23 2.68 -1.61
CA VAL A 191 -3.43 2.31 -2.78
C VAL A 191 -3.25 3.57 -3.62
N LEU A 192 -1.99 3.98 -3.77
CA LEU A 192 -1.59 5.16 -4.52
C LEU A 192 -1.27 4.81 -5.98
N ALA A 193 -0.69 3.63 -6.22
CA ALA A 193 -0.37 3.15 -7.55
C ALA A 193 -0.20 1.64 -7.56
N ARG A 194 -0.23 1.07 -8.77
CA ARG A 194 0.16 -0.32 -9.07
C ARG A 194 1.12 -0.33 -10.25
N GLY A 195 2.10 -1.22 -10.18
CA GLY A 195 3.17 -1.35 -11.16
C GLY A 195 4.23 -2.31 -10.62
N ASP A 196 5.22 -2.62 -11.43
CA ASP A 196 6.40 -3.39 -11.03
C ASP A 196 7.43 -2.41 -10.43
N PHE A 197 7.57 -2.43 -9.10
CA PHE A 197 8.42 -1.49 -8.37
C PHE A 197 9.79 -2.07 -8.03
N ASP A 198 9.98 -3.38 -8.08
CA ASP A 198 11.29 -4.04 -7.83
C ASP A 198 11.93 -4.65 -9.09
N GLY A 199 11.21 -4.70 -10.19
CA GLY A 199 11.68 -5.18 -11.50
C GLY A 199 11.56 -6.68 -11.70
N ASP A 200 10.77 -7.40 -10.88
CA ASP A 200 10.60 -8.86 -10.99
C ASP A 200 9.54 -9.30 -12.03
N GLY A 201 8.86 -8.33 -12.66
CA GLY A 201 7.80 -8.55 -13.65
C GLY A 201 6.43 -8.86 -13.04
N ILE A 202 6.26 -8.84 -11.72
CA ILE A 202 5.00 -8.98 -11.00
C ILE A 202 4.49 -7.59 -10.61
N GLU A 203 3.18 -7.37 -10.70
CA GLU A 203 2.56 -6.13 -10.27
C GLU A 203 2.52 -6.06 -8.74
N ASP A 204 2.98 -4.94 -8.21
CA ASP A 204 2.91 -4.59 -6.79
C ASP A 204 1.92 -3.44 -6.56
N MET A 205 1.62 -3.19 -5.29
CA MET A 205 0.80 -2.07 -4.82
C MET A 205 1.65 -1.12 -3.99
N LEU A 206 1.74 0.14 -4.41
CA LEU A 206 2.20 1.22 -3.54
C LEU A 206 1.05 1.66 -2.64
N VAL A 207 1.18 1.43 -1.34
CA VAL A 207 0.18 1.73 -0.33
C VAL A 207 0.71 2.77 0.65
N ARG A 208 -0.08 3.82 0.87
CA ARG A 208 0.11 4.77 1.96
C ARG A 208 -0.68 4.34 3.19
N ARG A 209 -0.07 4.51 4.35
CA ARG A 209 -0.74 4.43 5.66
C ARG A 209 -0.60 5.75 6.39
N ASP A 210 -1.73 6.35 6.73
CA ASP A 210 -1.79 7.48 7.68
C ASP A 210 -2.35 6.97 9.00
N ALA A 211 -1.51 6.84 10.03
CA ALA A 211 -1.86 6.24 11.31
C ALA A 211 -1.78 7.26 12.47
N SER A 212 -2.59 7.04 13.51
CA SER A 212 -2.59 7.88 14.72
C SER A 212 -2.97 7.08 15.96
N LYS A 213 -2.39 7.42 17.12
CA LYS A 213 -2.83 6.88 18.42
C LYS A 213 -4.17 7.50 18.82
N THR A 214 -5.09 6.67 19.28
CA THR A 214 -6.36 7.15 19.84
C THR A 214 -6.07 7.81 21.19
N GLY A 215 -6.48 9.07 21.36
CA GLY A 215 -6.25 9.83 22.60
C GLY A 215 -4.82 10.30 22.82
N GLY A 216 -3.94 10.17 21.81
CA GLY A 216 -2.57 10.68 21.84
C GLY A 216 -2.30 11.65 20.69
N THR A 217 -1.09 12.23 20.66
CA THR A 217 -0.65 13.15 19.60
C THR A 217 0.22 12.47 18.54
N TYR A 218 0.60 11.20 18.76
CA TYR A 218 1.44 10.47 17.81
C TYR A 218 0.65 10.16 16.54
N ALA A 219 1.23 10.53 15.39
CA ALA A 219 0.75 10.18 14.07
C ALA A 219 1.94 9.93 13.13
N SER A 220 1.73 9.11 12.11
CA SER A 220 2.72 8.81 11.09
C SER A 220 2.08 8.64 9.71
N SER A 221 2.85 8.93 8.67
CA SER A 221 2.47 8.76 7.27
C SER A 221 3.55 7.95 6.57
N ASP A 222 3.29 6.69 6.27
CA ASP A 222 4.27 5.73 5.79
C ASP A 222 3.89 5.16 4.43
N LEU A 223 4.90 4.79 3.63
CA LEU A 223 4.71 4.10 2.36
C LEU A 223 5.17 2.65 2.48
N PHE A 224 4.43 1.77 1.80
CA PHE A 224 4.74 0.36 1.67
C PHE A 224 4.57 -0.04 0.22
N VAL A 225 5.48 -0.86 -0.30
CA VAL A 225 5.26 -1.57 -1.56
C VAL A 225 4.92 -3.01 -1.22
N LEU A 226 3.70 -3.40 -1.56
CA LEU A 226 3.11 -4.69 -1.23
C LEU A 226 3.01 -5.55 -2.48
N THR A 227 3.47 -6.79 -2.37
CA THR A 227 3.35 -7.76 -3.45
C THR A 227 2.76 -9.08 -2.98
N ARG A 228 2.37 -9.93 -3.93
CA ARG A 228 2.06 -11.34 -3.73
C ARG A 228 2.34 -12.10 -5.01
N THR A 229 2.89 -13.30 -4.88
CA THR A 229 3.33 -14.08 -6.05
C THR A 229 2.29 -15.10 -6.53
N THR A 230 1.17 -15.27 -5.81
CA THR A 230 0.04 -16.11 -6.20
C THR A 230 -1.26 -15.58 -5.60
N PRO A 231 -2.45 -15.93 -6.16
CA PRO A 231 -3.75 -15.53 -5.61
C PRO A 231 -4.12 -16.12 -4.24
N SER A 232 -3.32 -17.04 -3.69
CA SER A 232 -3.54 -17.65 -2.37
C SER A 232 -2.54 -17.20 -1.31
N LYS A 233 -1.42 -16.59 -1.69
CA LYS A 233 -0.44 -16.06 -0.74
C LYS A 233 -0.88 -14.72 -0.19
N ARG A 234 -0.54 -14.46 1.08
CA ARG A 234 -0.69 -13.15 1.73
C ARG A 234 0.18 -12.10 1.06
N LEU A 235 -0.20 -10.83 1.24
CA LEU A 235 0.66 -9.72 0.86
C LEU A 235 1.88 -9.65 1.77
N HIS A 236 3.01 -9.27 1.20
CA HIS A 236 4.22 -8.98 1.93
C HIS A 236 4.90 -7.73 1.38
N ILE A 237 5.78 -7.14 2.17
CA ILE A 237 6.50 -5.93 1.78
C ILE A 237 7.76 -6.31 1.01
N ILE A 238 8.00 -5.59 -0.08
CA ILE A 238 9.24 -5.65 -0.85
C ILE A 238 10.01 -4.35 -0.72
N THR A 239 11.29 -4.43 -1.10
CA THR A 239 12.13 -3.24 -1.26
C THR A 239 12.08 -2.85 -2.74
N PRO A 240 11.64 -1.63 -3.08
CA PRO A 240 11.67 -1.16 -4.47
C PRO A 240 13.09 -1.16 -5.04
N ALA A 241 13.20 -1.24 -6.35
CA ALA A 241 14.45 -1.00 -7.05
C ALA A 241 14.98 0.42 -6.71
N ARG A 242 16.30 0.58 -6.75
CA ARG A 242 16.95 1.89 -6.58
C ARG A 242 16.93 2.64 -7.91
#